data_AF-A0A328ABE4-F1
#
_entry.id   AF-A0A328ABE4-F1
#
_cell.length_a   1.000
_cell.length_b   1.000
_cell.length_c   1.000
_cell.angle_alpha   90.00
_cell.angle_beta   90.00
_cell.angle_gamma   90.00
#
_symmetry.space_group_name_H-M   'P 1'
#
loop_
_entity.id
_entity.type
_entity.pdbx_description
1 polymer ?
#
loop_
_entity_poly.entity_id
_entity_poly.type
_entity_poly.pdbx_seq_one_letter_code
_entity_poly.pdbx_strand_id
1 'polypeptide(L)'
;MAGIETSRYVSVVLEAQDGEMTRSLAFSRPVDRAGVPVTPVILDWAWPLAFILAVGLCEGLFGWTPGKRLMGLKVVAADGGRLGLPRAVLRNLVIYGGGALVLIAPLAATLAGVRLPPTGYYLAVGVFGLLVLAPFAMLAEASPRARYDRWAGSEVVRA
;
A
#
# COMPACT_ATOMS: atom_id res chain seq x y z
N MET A 1 15.70 -19.31 3.41
CA MET A 1 14.56 -19.64 2.54
C MET A 1 13.40 -18.72 2.89
N ALA A 2 12.62 -18.28 1.90
CA ALA A 2 11.38 -17.56 2.14
C ALA A 2 10.32 -18.56 2.64
N GLY A 3 9.58 -18.21 3.69
CA GLY A 3 8.61 -19.10 4.31
C GLY A 3 7.43 -18.32 4.89
N ILE A 4 6.32 -19.02 5.13
CA ILE A 4 5.16 -18.47 5.82
C ILE A 4 5.51 -18.36 7.30
N GLU A 5 5.24 -17.21 7.91
CA GLU A 5 5.47 -17.01 9.34
C GLU A 5 4.63 -18.02 10.14
N THR A 6 5.28 -18.80 11.01
CA THR A 6 4.58 -19.79 11.88
C THR A 6 4.40 -19.28 13.32
N SER A 7 4.57 -17.97 13.53
CA SER A 7 4.59 -17.31 14.86
C SER A 7 5.59 -17.93 15.85
N ARG A 8 6.61 -18.63 15.34
CA ARG A 8 7.72 -19.21 16.11
C ARG A 8 8.95 -18.34 15.96
N TYR A 9 9.54 -17.99 17.09
CA TYR A 9 10.71 -17.13 17.17
C TYR A 9 11.77 -17.80 18.04
N VAL A 10 13.03 -17.68 17.61
CA VAL A 10 14.17 -17.94 18.48
C VAL A 10 14.68 -16.58 18.94
N SER A 11 14.66 -16.38 20.25
CA SER A 11 15.25 -15.20 20.88
C SER A 11 16.60 -15.59 21.46
N VAL A 12 17.64 -14.89 21.05
CA VAL A 12 18.97 -15.04 21.63
C VAL A 12 19.25 -13.77 22.42
N VAL A 13 19.60 -13.95 23.69
CA VAL A 13 20.01 -12.88 24.58
C VAL A 13 21.50 -13.05 24.83
N LEU A 14 22.28 -12.04 24.41
CA LEU A 14 23.71 -11.96 24.68
C LEU A 14 23.89 -10.96 25.82
N GLU A 15 24.39 -11.43 26.96
CA GLU A 15 24.77 -10.60 28.08
C GLU A 15 26.29 -10.55 28.18
N ALA A 16 26.86 -9.35 28.14
CA ALA A 16 28.27 -9.10 28.40
C ALA A 16 28.37 -8.17 29.61
N GLN A 17 29.11 -8.59 30.63
CA GLN A 17 29.39 -7.77 31.80
C GLN A 17 30.83 -7.23 31.70
N ASP A 18 30.97 -5.91 31.71
CA ASP A 18 32.25 -5.21 31.72
C ASP A 18 32.30 -4.30 32.96
N GLY A 19 32.96 -4.79 34.02
CA GLY A 19 32.93 -4.18 35.35
C GLY A 19 31.53 -4.16 35.96
N GLU A 20 31.03 -2.96 36.28
CA GLU A 20 29.67 -2.74 36.79
C GLU A 20 28.61 -2.63 35.67
N MET A 21 29.02 -2.53 34.40
CA MET A 21 28.09 -2.35 33.28
C MET A 21 27.67 -3.71 32.70
N THR A 22 26.37 -4.01 32.73
CA THR A 22 25.79 -5.15 31.99
C THR A 22 25.22 -4.65 30.66
N ARG A 23 25.74 -5.17 29.54
CA ARG A 23 25.19 -4.95 28.20
C ARG A 23 24.41 -6.18 27.75
N SER A 24 23.10 -6.04 27.64
CA SER A 24 22.19 -7.06 27.11
C SER A 24 21.79 -6.72 25.66
N LEU A 25 22.08 -7.61 24.72
CA LEU A 25 21.63 -7.55 23.33
C LEU A 25 20.64 -8.69 23.09
N ALA A 26 19.38 -8.36 22.83
CA ALA A 26 18.35 -9.32 22.48
C ALA A 26 17.97 -9.19 21.00
N PHE A 27 17.98 -10.31 20.27
CA PHE A 27 17.47 -10.38 18.91
C PHE A 27 16.55 -11.58 18.75
N SER A 28 15.41 -11.36 18.11
CA SER A 28 14.41 -12.39 17.80
C SER A 28 14.38 -12.63 16.30
N ARG A 29 14.47 -13.89 15.87
CA ARG A 29 14.40 -14.27 14.45
C ARG A 29 13.30 -15.32 14.24
N PRO A 30 12.45 -15.16 13.21
CA PRO A 30 11.44 -16.17 12.92
C PRO A 30 12.10 -17.46 12.41
N VAL A 31 11.53 -18.59 12.81
CA VAL A 31 11.99 -19.94 12.44
C VAL A 31 10.88 -20.78 11.84
N ASP A 32 11.24 -21.77 11.03
CA ASP A 32 10.29 -22.75 10.49
C ASP A 32 9.96 -23.87 11.51
N ARG A 33 9.21 -24.90 11.07
CA ARG A 33 8.86 -26.05 11.91
C ARG A 33 10.08 -26.87 12.36
N ALA A 34 11.19 -26.81 11.63
CA ALA A 34 12.43 -27.50 11.93
C ALA A 34 13.40 -26.63 12.76
N GLY A 35 13.01 -25.39 13.11
CA GLY A 35 13.85 -24.47 13.86
C GLY A 35 14.88 -23.72 13.00
N VAL A 36 14.78 -23.80 11.68
CA VAL A 36 15.70 -23.13 10.76
C VAL A 36 15.27 -21.67 10.61
N PRO A 37 16.19 -20.69 10.68
CA PRO A 37 15.88 -19.28 10.47
C PRO A 37 15.27 -19.03 9.08
N VAL A 38 14.13 -18.33 9.06
CA VAL A 38 13.45 -17.94 7.83
C VAL A 38 13.34 -16.42 7.72
N THR A 39 13.13 -15.93 6.50
CA THR A 39 12.71 -14.55 6.26
C THR A 39 11.20 -14.59 6.01
N PRO A 40 10.38 -13.96 6.86
CA PRO A 40 8.93 -14.01 6.71
C PRO A 40 8.53 -13.27 5.44
N VAL A 41 7.67 -13.90 4.63
CA VAL A 41 7.04 -13.22 3.50
C VAL A 41 5.84 -12.46 4.04
N ILE A 42 6.02 -11.16 4.24
CA ILE A 42 4.94 -10.25 4.65
C ILE A 42 4.12 -9.91 3.39
N LEU A 43 2.80 -10.05 3.44
CA LEU A 43 1.90 -9.84 2.29
C LEU A 43 1.31 -8.43 2.21
N ASP A 44 1.72 -7.53 3.08
CA ASP A 44 1.19 -6.16 3.19
C ASP A 44 1.31 -5.36 1.89
N TRP A 45 2.25 -5.72 1.02
CA TRP A 45 2.43 -5.13 -0.31
C TRP A 45 1.33 -5.51 -1.32
N ALA A 46 0.63 -6.64 -1.10
CA ALA A 46 -0.38 -7.13 -2.03
C ALA A 46 -1.71 -6.38 -1.85
N TRP A 47 -1.99 -5.92 -0.63
CA TRP A 47 -3.23 -5.23 -0.30
C TRP A 47 -3.49 -3.97 -1.14
N PRO A 48 -2.54 -3.02 -1.32
CA PRO A 48 -2.75 -1.84 -2.16
C PRO A 48 -3.09 -2.17 -3.61
N LEU A 49 -2.41 -3.16 -4.20
CA LEU A 49 -2.69 -3.60 -5.57
C LEU A 49 -4.06 -4.25 -5.67
N ALA A 50 -4.38 -5.16 -4.75
CA ALA A 50 -5.69 -5.80 -4.69
C ALA A 50 -6.81 -4.75 -4.52
N PHE A 51 -6.58 -3.72 -3.72
CA PHE A 51 -7.52 -2.62 -3.53
C PHE A 51 -7.74 -1.81 -4.81
N ILE A 52 -6.68 -1.39 -5.50
CA ILE A 52 -6.76 -0.65 -6.77
C ILE A 52 -7.53 -1.47 -7.81
N LEU A 53 -7.22 -2.77 -7.91
CA LEU A 53 -7.88 -3.68 -8.85
C LEU A 53 -9.36 -3.87 -8.47
N ALA A 54 -9.68 -4.18 -7.21
CA ALA A 54 -11.05 -4.38 -6.78
C ALA A 54 -11.92 -3.14 -7.02
N VAL A 55 -11.43 -1.95 -6.64
CA VAL A 55 -12.14 -0.68 -6.88
C VAL A 55 -12.27 -0.40 -8.37
N GLY A 56 -11.19 -0.57 -9.15
CA GLY A 56 -11.20 -0.38 -10.60
C GLY A 56 -12.15 -1.33 -11.34
N LEU A 57 -12.22 -2.59 -10.91
CA LEU A 57 -13.17 -3.58 -11.43
C LEU A 57 -14.61 -3.18 -11.10
N CYS A 58 -14.89 -2.80 -9.85
CA CYS A 58 -16.23 -2.37 -9.45
C CYS A 58 -16.70 -1.13 -10.23
N GLU A 59 -15.84 -0.12 -10.35
CA GLU A 59 -16.14 1.11 -11.10
C GLU A 59 -16.26 0.84 -12.61
N GLY A 60 -15.38 0.02 -13.19
CA GLY A 60 -15.39 -0.31 -14.61
C GLY A 60 -16.59 -1.17 -15.03
N LEU A 61 -16.99 -2.12 -14.18
CA LEU A 61 -18.11 -3.03 -14.45
C LEU A 61 -19.46 -2.43 -14.05
N PHE A 62 -19.57 -1.86 -12.86
CA PHE A 62 -20.87 -1.43 -12.32
C PHE A 62 -21.05 0.09 -12.27
N GLY A 63 -19.96 0.85 -12.41
CA GLY A 63 -19.98 2.30 -12.22
C GLY A 63 -20.03 2.72 -10.75
N TRP A 64 -19.91 1.79 -9.80
CA TRP A 64 -19.96 2.12 -8.37
C TRP A 64 -19.14 1.12 -7.56
N THR A 65 -18.65 1.58 -6.41
CA THR A 65 -18.12 0.72 -5.35
C THR A 65 -19.16 0.60 -4.23
N PRO A 66 -19.07 -0.38 -3.31
CA PRO A 66 -20.05 -0.53 -2.23
C PRO A 66 -20.26 0.77 -1.44
N GLY A 67 -19.17 1.48 -1.09
CA GLY A 67 -19.25 2.77 -0.40
C GLY A 67 -19.94 3.86 -1.23
N LYS A 68 -19.62 3.96 -2.52
CA LYS A 68 -20.27 4.94 -3.43
C LYS A 68 -21.75 4.63 -3.64
N ARG A 69 -22.10 3.34 -3.75
CA ARG A 69 -23.49 2.90 -3.90
C ARG A 69 -24.33 3.30 -2.68
N LEU A 70 -23.79 3.17 -1.47
CA LEU A 70 -24.47 3.61 -0.25
C LEU A 70 -24.73 5.13 -0.23
N MET A 71 -23.87 5.91 -0.90
CA MET A 71 -24.01 7.36 -1.02
C MET A 71 -24.83 7.81 -2.23
N GLY A 72 -25.35 6.87 -3.04
CA GLY A 72 -26.02 7.20 -4.30
C GLY A 72 -25.09 7.86 -5.32
N LEU A 73 -23.82 7.44 -5.37
CA LEU A 73 -22.82 7.97 -6.30
C LEU A 73 -22.48 6.93 -7.37
N LYS A 74 -22.32 7.40 -8.61
CA LYS A 74 -21.93 6.59 -9.76
C LYS A 74 -20.84 7.30 -10.56
N VAL A 75 -19.84 6.53 -10.95
CA VAL A 75 -18.77 6.93 -11.86
C VAL A 75 -19.21 6.61 -13.29
N VAL A 76 -19.26 7.63 -14.12
CA VAL A 76 -19.57 7.54 -15.56
C VAL A 76 -18.42 8.10 -16.36
N ALA A 77 -18.35 7.78 -17.66
CA ALA A 77 -17.46 8.47 -18.57
C ALA A 77 -17.97 9.91 -18.79
N ALA A 78 -17.07 10.83 -19.12
CA ALA A 78 -17.41 12.22 -19.40
C ALA A 78 -18.34 12.40 -20.63
N ASP A 79 -18.43 11.39 -21.49
CA ASP A 79 -19.36 11.30 -22.62
C ASP A 79 -20.76 10.75 -22.22
N GLY A 80 -20.99 10.48 -20.93
CA GLY A 80 -22.23 9.94 -20.38
C GLY A 80 -22.33 8.41 -20.41
N GLY A 81 -21.34 7.72 -20.99
CA GLY A 81 -21.31 6.27 -21.09
C GLY A 81 -20.76 5.55 -19.84
N ARG A 82 -20.56 4.24 -19.96
CA ARG A 82 -19.82 3.47 -18.96
C ARG A 82 -18.33 3.82 -19.07
N LEU A 83 -17.67 4.03 -17.93
CA LEU A 83 -16.24 4.37 -17.91
C LEU A 83 -15.35 3.29 -18.54
N GLY A 84 -15.72 2.01 -18.37
CA GLY A 84 -14.95 0.86 -18.84
C GLY A 84 -13.75 0.54 -17.94
N LEU A 85 -13.30 -0.71 -18.00
CA LEU A 85 -12.23 -1.24 -17.13
C LEU A 85 -10.92 -0.43 -17.21
N PRO A 86 -10.37 -0.14 -18.41
CA PRO A 86 -9.05 0.49 -18.51
C PRO A 86 -9.02 1.88 -17.90
N ARG A 87 -10.06 2.69 -18.14
CA ARG A 87 -10.16 4.05 -17.58
C ARG A 87 -10.41 4.02 -16.08
N ALA A 88 -11.21 3.07 -15.58
CA ALA A 88 -11.43 2.90 -14.14
C ALA A 88 -10.16 2.47 -13.40
N VAL A 89 -9.36 1.57 -13.95
CA VAL A 89 -8.06 1.19 -13.36
C VAL A 89 -7.09 2.35 -13.40
N LEU A 90 -6.99 3.06 -14.53
CA LEU A 90 -6.12 4.24 -14.66
C LEU A 90 -6.48 5.32 -13.63
N ARG A 91 -7.77 5.61 -13.45
CA ARG A 91 -8.27 6.55 -12.44
C ARG A 91 -7.79 6.18 -11.05
N ASN A 92 -7.95 4.93 -10.65
CA ASN A 92 -7.53 4.45 -9.33
C ASN A 92 -6.01 4.36 -9.18
N LEU A 93 -5.27 4.13 -10.27
CA LEU A 93 -3.82 4.20 -10.28
C LEU A 93 -3.32 5.63 -10.08
N VAL A 94 -3.98 6.64 -10.65
CA VAL A 94 -3.62 8.05 -10.42
C VAL A 94 -3.87 8.45 -8.96
N ILE A 95 -4.95 7.95 -8.35
CA ILE A 95 -5.32 8.29 -6.96
C ILE A 95 -4.43 7.55 -5.96
N TYR A 96 -4.28 6.24 -6.12
CA TYR A 96 -3.66 5.37 -5.12
C TYR A 96 -2.27 4.85 -5.52
N GLY A 97 -1.88 5.00 -6.79
CA GLY A 97 -0.65 4.42 -7.34
C GLY A 97 0.61 4.95 -6.68
N GLY A 98 0.65 6.24 -6.30
CA GLY A 98 1.76 6.79 -5.51
C GLY A 98 1.92 6.06 -4.18
N GLY A 99 0.83 5.91 -3.41
CA GLY A 99 0.85 5.18 -2.14
C GLY A 99 1.20 3.70 -2.32
N ALA A 100 0.65 3.05 -3.35
CA ALA A 100 0.99 1.67 -3.70
C ALA A 100 2.48 1.51 -4.02
N LEU A 101 3.08 2.42 -4.79
CA LEU A 101 4.51 2.39 -5.11
C LEU A 101 5.38 2.43 -3.86
N VAL A 102 5.04 3.28 -2.89
CA VAL A 102 5.80 3.38 -1.65
C VAL A 102 5.73 2.09 -0.82
N LEU A 103 4.58 1.39 -0.85
CA LEU A 103 4.41 0.12 -0.14
C LEU A 103 5.06 -1.06 -0.89
N ILE A 104 5.17 -1.00 -2.22
CA ILE A 104 5.79 -2.04 -3.05
C ILE A 104 7.31 -1.88 -3.15
N ALA A 105 7.83 -0.64 -3.09
CA ALA A 105 9.26 -0.37 -3.27
C ALA A 105 10.19 -1.15 -2.29
N PRO A 106 9.87 -1.28 -0.99
CA PRO A 106 10.67 -2.09 -0.07
C PRO A 106 10.69 -3.58 -0.45
N LEU A 107 9.57 -4.11 -0.95
CA LEU A 107 9.52 -5.48 -1.47
C LEU A 107 10.42 -5.62 -2.70
N ALA A 108 10.30 -4.71 -3.67
CA ALA A 108 11.12 -4.73 -4.88
C ALA A 108 12.62 -4.66 -4.56
N ALA A 109 13.01 -3.80 -3.61
CA ALA A 109 14.39 -3.72 -3.12
C ALA A 109 14.84 -5.04 -2.46
N THR A 110 13.96 -5.65 -1.64
CA THR A 110 14.25 -6.94 -0.99
C THR A 110 14.43 -8.06 -2.01
N LEU A 111 13.56 -8.14 -3.02
CA LEU A 111 13.65 -9.12 -4.11
C LEU A 111 14.89 -8.92 -4.99
N ALA A 112 15.32 -7.67 -5.16
CA ALA A 112 16.54 -7.30 -5.88
C ALA A 112 17.82 -7.48 -5.03
N GLY A 113 17.72 -7.92 -3.77
CA GLY A 113 18.87 -8.06 -2.87
C GLY A 113 19.48 -6.74 -2.39
N VAL A 114 18.77 -5.62 -2.58
CA VAL A 114 19.20 -4.27 -2.18
C VAL A 114 18.90 -4.07 -0.70
N ARG A 115 19.94 -3.86 0.11
CA ARG A 115 19.78 -3.47 1.51
C ARG A 115 19.52 -1.98 1.61
N LEU A 116 18.28 -1.61 1.94
CA LEU A 116 17.93 -0.23 2.21
C LEU A 116 18.52 0.21 3.55
N PRO A 117 19.26 1.34 3.63
CA PRO A 117 19.65 1.91 4.90
C PRO A 117 18.41 2.36 5.68
N PRO A 118 18.47 2.46 7.03
CA PRO A 118 17.35 2.93 7.85
C PRO A 118 16.79 4.27 7.38
N THR A 119 17.64 5.16 6.89
CA THR A 119 17.26 6.45 6.30
C THR A 119 16.34 6.30 5.09
N GLY A 120 16.54 5.27 4.28
CA GLY A 120 15.67 4.96 3.13
C GLY A 120 14.27 4.54 3.55
N TYR A 121 14.16 3.80 4.66
CA TYR A 121 12.87 3.45 5.25
C TYR A 121 12.12 4.69 5.77
N TYR A 122 12.80 5.57 6.52
CA TYR A 122 12.18 6.80 7.03
C TYR A 122 11.75 7.75 5.91
N LEU A 123 12.55 7.86 4.83
CA LEU A 123 12.18 8.59 3.63
C LEU A 123 10.92 8.01 2.98
N ALA A 124 10.85 6.69 2.81
CA ALA A 124 9.67 6.04 2.25
C ALA A 124 8.43 6.32 3.11
N VAL A 125 8.52 6.19 4.44
CA VAL A 125 7.40 6.51 5.35
C VAL A 125 7.00 7.98 5.26
N GLY A 126 7.96 8.91 5.18
CA GLY A 126 7.69 10.34 5.01
C GLY A 126 6.99 10.64 3.69
N VAL A 127 7.47 10.06 2.58
CA VAL A 127 6.83 10.18 1.26
C VAL A 127 5.42 9.58 1.28
N PHE A 128 5.23 8.42 1.93
CA PHE A 128 3.90 7.82 2.09
C PHE A 128 2.96 8.77 2.82
N GLY A 129 3.39 9.34 3.94
CA GLY A 129 2.61 10.32 4.70
C GLY A 129 2.18 11.51 3.85
N LEU A 130 3.09 12.09 3.06
CA LEU A 130 2.77 13.18 2.13
C LEU A 130 1.78 12.77 1.05
N LEU A 131 1.91 11.56 0.50
CA LEU A 131 0.99 11.04 -0.51
C LEU A 131 -0.41 10.77 0.05
N VAL A 132 -0.51 10.34 1.31
CA VAL A 132 -1.79 10.19 2.01
C VAL A 132 -2.47 11.56 2.22
N LEU A 133 -1.70 12.64 2.41
CA LEU A 133 -2.24 13.99 2.53
C LEU A 133 -2.73 14.57 1.19
N ALA A 134 -2.21 14.09 0.05
CA ALA A 134 -2.57 14.62 -1.27
C ALA A 134 -4.08 14.55 -1.57
N PRO A 135 -4.80 13.42 -1.34
CA PRO A 135 -6.26 13.38 -1.44
C PRO A 135 -6.98 14.41 -0.58
N PHE A 136 -6.51 14.65 0.66
CA PHE A 136 -7.11 15.64 1.55
C PHE A 136 -6.87 17.08 1.07
N ALA A 137 -5.66 17.37 0.58
CA ALA A 137 -5.36 18.66 -0.04
C ALA A 137 -6.23 18.89 -1.29
N MET A 138 -6.48 17.84 -2.08
CA MET A 138 -7.38 17.90 -3.24
C MET A 138 -8.85 18.10 -2.85
N LEU A 139 -9.30 17.51 -1.73
CA LEU A 139 -10.61 17.78 -1.13
C LEU A 139 -10.73 19.24 -0.69
N ALA A 140 -9.65 19.82 -0.15
CA ALA A 140 -9.62 21.21 0.30
C ALA A 140 -9.63 22.23 -0.86
N GLU A 141 -9.18 21.86 -2.07
CA GLU A 141 -9.17 22.73 -3.25
C GLU A 141 -10.57 23.13 -3.77
N ALA A 142 -11.67 22.56 -3.26
CA ALA A 142 -13.06 22.91 -3.60
C ALA A 142 -13.35 23.01 -5.12
N SER A 143 -12.63 22.24 -5.95
CA SER A 143 -12.81 22.23 -7.39
C SER A 143 -14.07 21.45 -7.78
N PRO A 144 -14.91 21.96 -8.71
CA PRO A 144 -16.10 21.26 -9.20
C PRO A 144 -15.80 19.89 -9.84
N ARG A 145 -14.57 19.71 -10.34
CA ARG A 145 -14.07 18.44 -10.90
C ARG A 145 -12.68 18.14 -10.36
N ALA A 146 -12.51 16.96 -9.77
CA ALA A 146 -11.21 16.54 -9.27
C ALA A 146 -10.22 16.32 -10.43
N ARG A 147 -8.92 16.58 -10.19
CA ARG A 147 -7.89 16.49 -11.25
C ARG A 147 -7.80 15.08 -11.86
N TYR A 148 -7.93 14.04 -11.04
CA TYR A 148 -7.92 12.65 -11.49
C TYR A 148 -9.12 12.30 -12.38
N ASP A 149 -10.29 12.92 -12.14
CA ASP A 149 -11.48 12.69 -12.94
C ASP A 149 -11.30 13.31 -14.35
N ARG A 150 -10.61 14.46 -14.45
CA ARG A 150 -10.22 15.05 -15.75
C ARG A 150 -9.24 14.17 -16.52
N TRP A 151 -8.24 13.59 -15.84
CA TRP A 151 -7.25 12.72 -16.48
C TRP A 151 -7.83 11.38 -16.93
N ALA A 152 -8.76 10.83 -16.14
CA ALA A 152 -9.44 9.57 -16.46
C ALA A 152 -10.59 9.73 -17.46
N GLY A 153 -10.99 10.97 -17.79
CA GLY A 153 -12.20 11.24 -18.57
C GLY A 153 -13.46 10.70 -17.89
N SER A 154 -13.50 10.79 -16.55
CA SER A 154 -14.61 10.29 -15.73
C SER A 154 -15.32 11.43 -15.03
N GLU A 155 -16.58 11.19 -14.66
CA GLU A 155 -17.36 12.10 -13.83
C GLU A 155 -18.10 11.29 -12.76
N VAL A 156 -18.19 11.86 -11.55
CA VAL A 156 -18.99 11.28 -10.46
C VAL A 156 -20.32 11.99 -10.46
N VAL A 157 -21.37 11.26 -10.80
CA VAL A 157 -22.75 11.74 -10.80
C VAL A 157 -23.52 11.13 -9.64
N ARG A 158 -24.54 11.85 -9.14
CA ARG A 158 -25.49 11.28 -8.21
C ARG A 158 -26.46 10.39 -8.99
N ALA A 159 -26.55 9.12 -8.59
CA ALA A 159 -27.43 8.12 -9.17
C ALA A 159 -28.83 8.16 -8.55
#